data_AF-A0A645E6L2-F1
#
_entry.id   AF-A0A645E6L2-F1
#
_cell.length_a   1.000
_cell.length_b   1.000
_cell.length_c   1.000
_cell.angle_alpha   90.00
_cell.angle_beta   90.00
_cell.angle_gamma   90.00
#
_symmetry.space_group_name_H-M   'P 1'
#
loop_
_entity.id
_entity.type
_entity.pdbx_description
1 polymer ?
#
loop_
_entity_poly.entity_id
_entity_poly.type
_entity_poly.pdbx_seq_one_letter_code
_entity_poly.pdbx_strand_id
1 'polypeptide(L)' 'MTDNIDINAGKIITDGVKLPEMGKELFDMIVDVCNGEYTKAESLGHREFGIFRTGFTY' A
#
# COMPACT_ATOMS: atom_id res chain seq x y z
N MET A 1 -13.01 -2.11 -5.40
CA MET A 1 -11.71 -1.39 -5.43
C MET A 1 -11.37 -0.81 -4.07
N THR A 2 -12.31 -0.17 -3.38
CA THR A 2 -12.12 0.33 -2.00
C THR A 2 -11.64 -0.76 -1.04
N ASP A 3 -12.02 -2.01 -1.27
CA ASP A 3 -11.61 -3.17 -0.46
C ASP A 3 -10.16 -3.63 -0.71
N ASN A 4 -9.50 -3.14 -1.76
CA ASN A 4 -8.13 -3.54 -2.14
C ASN A 4 -7.09 -2.43 -1.95
N ILE A 5 -7.52 -1.19 -1.66
CA ILE A 5 -6.64 -0.02 -1.61
C ILE A 5 -6.60 0.53 -0.19
N ASP A 6 -5.43 0.50 0.43
CA ASP A 6 -5.21 1.02 1.80
C ASP A 6 -5.32 2.55 1.85
N ILE A 7 -4.75 3.25 0.86
CA ILE A 7 -4.67 4.71 0.84
C ILE A 7 -5.15 5.32 -0.47
N ASN A 8 -5.96 6.39 -0.37
CA ASN A 8 -6.42 7.14 -1.54
C ASN A 8 -5.61 8.42 -1.73
N ALA A 9 -4.58 8.38 -2.58
CA ALA A 9 -3.81 9.57 -2.96
C ALA A 9 -4.52 10.48 -3.99
N GLY A 10 -5.66 10.05 -4.54
CA GLY A 10 -6.47 10.84 -5.47
C GLY A 10 -6.99 12.15 -4.86
N LYS A 11 -7.05 12.22 -3.52
CA LYS A 11 -7.40 13.43 -2.74
C LYS A 11 -6.53 14.64 -3.10
N ILE A 12 -5.30 14.44 -3.59
CA ILE A 12 -4.44 15.53 -4.07
C ILE A 12 -5.10 16.27 -5.24
N ILE A 13 -5.78 15.53 -6.12
CA ILE A 13 -6.38 16.06 -7.34
C ILE A 13 -7.83 16.50 -7.08
N THR A 14 -8.62 15.67 -6.38
CA THR A 14 -10.05 15.92 -6.16
C THR A 14 -10.33 16.90 -5.03
N ASP A 15 -9.59 16.78 -3.94
CA ASP A 15 -9.85 17.48 -2.68
C ASP A 15 -8.80 18.56 -2.36
N GLY A 16 -7.80 18.73 -3.24
CA GLY A 16 -6.75 19.74 -3.12
C GLY A 16 -5.77 19.50 -1.97
N VAL A 17 -5.69 18.28 -1.43
CA VAL A 17 -4.74 17.91 -0.38
C VAL A 17 -3.32 18.15 -0.85
N LYS A 18 -2.49 18.79 -0.03
CA LYS A 18 -1.11 19.07 -0.43
C LYS A 18 -0.27 17.79 -0.36
N LEU A 19 0.72 17.69 -1.26
CA LEU A 19 1.62 16.55 -1.30
C LEU A 19 2.29 16.23 0.04
N PRO A 20 2.77 17.21 0.84
CA PRO A 20 3.36 16.92 2.16
C PRO A 20 2.35 16.35 3.17
N GLU A 21 1.09 16.77 3.11
CA GLU A 21 0.02 16.27 3.99
C GLU A 21 -0.32 14.82 3.63
N MET A 22 -0.46 14.54 2.33
CA MET A 22 -0.67 13.18 1.83
C MET A 22 0.52 12.25 2.16
N GLY A 23 1.75 12.78 2.08
CA GLY A 23 2.95 12.05 2.46
C GLY A 23 3.00 11.72 3.95
N LYS A 24 2.49 12.62 4.81
CA LYS A 24 2.34 12.35 6.24
C LYS A 24 1.31 11.25 6.51
N GLU A 25 0.14 11.31 5.88
CA GLU A 25 -0.90 10.27 5.99
C GLU A 25 -0.36 8.89 5.57
N LEU A 26 0.43 8.82 4.50
CA LEU A 26 1.11 7.59 4.08
C LEU A 26 2.11 7.09 5.13
N PHE A 27 2.92 7.99 5.68
CA PHE A 27 3.94 7.63 6.66
C PHE A 27 3.31 7.09 7.95
N ASP A 28 2.29 7.77 8.46
CA ASP A 28 1.57 7.36 9.68
C ASP A 28 0.95 5.96 9.48
N MET A 29 0.34 5.69 8.33
CA MET A 29 -0.17 4.35 7.98
C MET A 29 0.93 3.28 7.94
N ILE A 30 2.11 3.58 7.40
CA ILE A 30 3.24 2.63 7.41
C ILE A 30 3.63 2.29 8.85
N VAL A 31 3.66 3.28 9.75
CA VAL A 31 3.95 3.05 11.17
C VAL A 31 2.90 2.17 11.82
N ASP A 32 1.60 2.39 11.55
CA ASP A 32 0.52 1.58 12.10
C ASP A 32 0.60 0.11 11.62
N VAL A 33 0.90 -0.12 10.34
CA VAL A 33 1.16 -1.47 9.80
C VAL A 33 2.36 -2.12 10.47
N CYS A 34 3.46 -1.38 10.67
CA CYS A 34 4.61 -1.88 11.42
C CYS A 34 4.27 -2.23 12.88
N ASN A 35 3.27 -1.57 13.47
CA ASN A 35 2.76 -1.87 14.81
C ASN A 35 1.72 -3.01 14.85
N GLY A 36 1.42 -3.64 13.70
CA GLY A 36 0.59 -4.82 13.60
C GLY A 36 -0.80 -4.60 13.01
N GLU A 37 -1.10 -3.40 12.49
CA GLU A 37 -2.27 -3.23 11.62
C GLU A 37 -2.07 -4.04 10.32
N TYR A 38 -3.13 -4.70 9.86
CA TYR A 38 -3.08 -5.44 8.60
C TYR A 38 -3.40 -4.55 7.42
N THR A 39 -2.58 -4.66 6.39
CA THR A 39 -2.94 -4.12 5.07
C THR A 39 -4.18 -4.85 4.54
N LYS A 40 -4.87 -4.23 3.58
CA LYS A 40 -6.01 -4.85 2.91
C LYS A 40 -5.61 -6.13 2.19
N ALA A 41 -4.41 -6.18 1.61
CA ALA A 41 -3.89 -7.38 0.96
C ALA A 41 -3.78 -8.55 1.95
N GLU A 42 -3.21 -8.31 3.13
CA GLU A 42 -3.10 -9.31 4.20
C GLU A 42 -4.47 -9.72 4.74
N SER A 43 -5.37 -8.76 4.93
CA SER A 43 -6.74 -8.99 5.39
C SER A 43 -7.56 -9.84 4.41
N LEU A 44 -7.28 -9.72 3.11
CA LEU A 44 -7.88 -10.53 2.05
C LEU A 44 -7.21 -11.90 1.87
N GLY A 45 -6.15 -12.19 2.63
CA GLY A 45 -5.49 -13.49 2.63
C GLY A 45 -4.45 -13.67 1.53
N HIS A 46 -4.00 -12.59 0.87
CA HIS A 46 -2.92 -12.68 -0.11
C HIS A 46 -1.60 -13.03 0.56
N ARG A 47 -0.97 -14.11 0.12
CA ARG A 47 0.29 -14.65 0.67
C ARG A 47 1.21 -15.21 -0.41
N GLU A 48 0.82 -15.06 -1.67
CA GLU A 48 1.57 -15.50 -2.83
C GLU A 48 2.82 -14.63 -3.01
N PHE A 49 3.93 -15.24 -3.42
CA PHE A 49 5.16 -14.51 -3.75
C PHE A 49 5.77 -15.08 -5.02
N GLY A 50 6.34 -14.20 -5.84
CA GLY A 50 7.05 -14.56 -7.07
C GLY A 50 8.54 -14.40 -6.88
N ILE A 51 9.32 -15.48 -7.05
CA ILE A 51 10.78 -15.38 -7.10
C ILE A 51 11.17 -14.97 -8.52
N PHE A 52 11.70 -13.76 -8.69
CA PHE A 52 12.26 -13.35 -9.97
C PHE A 52 13.58 -14.09 -10.22
N ARG A 53 13.63 -14.92 -11.26
CA ARG A 53 14.82 -15.71 -11.60
C ARG A 53 15.76 -14.92 -12.49
N THR A 54 17.03 -14.84 -12.10
CA THR A 54 18.12 -14.37 -12.98
C THR A 54 18.77 -15.58 -13.67
N GLY A 55 18.28 -15.98 -14.85
CA GLY A 55 18.88 -17.05 -15.68
C GLY A 55 17.89 -17.84 -16.54
N PHE A 56 18.38 -18.48 -17.60
CA PHE A 56 17.56 -19.28 -18.53
C PHE A 56 17.27 -20.70 -17.99
N THR A 57 16.11 -21.25 -18.37
CA THR A 57 15.81 -22.69 -18.23
C THR A 57 16.29 -23.38 -19.50
N TYR A 58 17.19 -24.35 -19.36
CA TYR A 58 17.55 -25.29 -20.43
C TYR A 58 16.47 -26.36 -20.59
#